data_AF-A0A3D1J9Z5-F1
#
_entry.id   AF-A0A3D1J9Z5-F1
#
_cell.length_a   1.000
_cell.length_b   1.000
_cell.length_c   1.000
_cell.angle_alpha   90.00
_cell.angle_beta   90.00
_cell.angle_gamma   90.00
#
_symmetry.space_group_name_H-M   'P 1'
#
loop_
_entity.id
_entity.type
_entity.pdbx_description
1 polymer ?
#
loop_
_entity_poly.entity_id
_entity_poly.type
_entity_poly.pdbx_seq_one_letter_code
_entity_poly.pdbx_strand_id
1 'polypeptide(L)' 'MTQPVLTIDQLHQTFEKGTINENHVLKGIDLTMNHG' A
#
# COMPACT_ATOMS: atom_id res chain seq x y z
N MET A 1 8.41 -19.75 -13.04
CA MET A 1 7.46 -18.73 -12.57
C MET A 1 7.95 -17.38 -13.09
N THR A 2 7.07 -16.56 -13.67
CA THR A 2 7.44 -15.23 -14.16
C THR A 2 7.70 -14.30 -12.97
N GLN A 3 8.68 -13.41 -13.09
CA GLN A 3 8.97 -12.42 -12.05
C GLN A 3 7.85 -11.37 -12.05
N PRO A 4 7.26 -11.03 -10.89
CA PRO A 4 6.24 -10.00 -10.82
C PRO A 4 6.79 -8.64 -11.26
N VAL A 5 5.96 -7.85 -11.93
CA VAL A 5 6.29 -6.47 -12.37
C VAL A 5 6.14 -5.45 -11.25
N LEU A 6 5.31 -5.76 -10.25
CA LEU A 6 5.14 -4.95 -9.06
C LEU A 6 4.79 -5.85 -7.87
N THR A 7 5.46 -5.59 -6.75
CA THR A 7 5.08 -6.13 -5.44
C THR A 7 4.95 -4.97 -4.47
N ILE A 8 3.80 -4.87 -3.81
CA ILE A 8 3.54 -4.01 -2.66
C ILE A 8 3.35 -4.95 -1.47
N ASP A 9 4.08 -4.68 -0.40
CA ASP A 9 3.99 -5.41 0.87
C ASP A 9 3.67 -4.43 1.98
N GLN A 10 2.58 -4.68 2.70
CA GLN A 10 2.16 -3.97 3.89
C GLN A 10 2.14 -2.44 3.69
N LEU A 11 1.55 -1.95 2.59
CA LEU A 11 1.43 -0.52 2.35
C LEU A 11 0.46 0.11 3.35
N HIS A 12 0.97 1.10 4.07
CA HIS A 12 0.22 1.95 4.98
C HIS A 12 0.33 3.39 4.52
N GLN A 13 -0.79 4.11 4.55
CA GLN A 13 -0.81 5.52 4.23
C GLN A 13 -1.74 6.24 5.18
N THR A 14 -1.31 7.41 5.63
CA THR A 14 -2.06 8.26 6.55
C THR A 14 -2.03 9.69 6.03
N PHE A 15 -3.19 10.33 5.99
CA PHE A 15 -3.32 11.76 5.71
C PHE A 15 -3.31 12.55 7.01
N GLU A 16 -2.79 13.78 6.96
CA GLU A 16 -2.79 14.74 8.06
C GLU A 16 -2.25 14.17 9.40
N LYS A 17 -1.21 13.33 9.32
CA LYS A 17 -0.62 12.65 10.49
C LYS A 17 -0.16 13.66 11.55
N GLY A 18 -0.57 13.43 12.79
CA GLY A 18 -0.26 14.27 13.96
C GLY A 18 -1.26 15.41 14.17
N THR A 19 -2.34 15.48 13.40
CA THR A 19 -3.41 16.47 13.58
C THR A 19 -4.69 15.81 14.11
N ILE A 20 -5.66 16.63 14.53
CA ILE A 20 -7.01 16.14 14.83
C ILE A 20 -7.72 15.53 13.61
N ASN A 21 -7.26 15.84 12.40
CA ASN A 21 -7.81 15.35 11.14
C ASN A 21 -7.03 14.14 10.59
N GLU A 22 -6.18 13.51 11.40
CA GLU A 22 -5.43 12.33 10.99
C GLU A 22 -6.37 11.22 10.49
N ASN A 23 -6.07 10.67 9.31
CA ASN A 23 -6.87 9.60 8.71
C ASN A 23 -5.99 8.50 8.09
N HIS A 24 -6.14 7.27 8.57
CA HIS A 24 -5.44 6.10 8.04
C HIS A 24 -6.12 5.56 6.78
N VAL A 25 -5.76 6.12 5.63
CA VAL A 25 -6.42 5.85 4.34
C VAL A 25 -6.06 4.52 3.70
N LEU A 26 -4.87 3.99 3.95
CA LEU A 26 -4.48 2.63 3.55
C LEU A 26 -3.90 1.89 4.76
N LYS A 27 -4.30 0.62 4.92
CA LYS A 27 -3.91 -0.22 6.07
C LYS A 27 -3.55 -1.62 5.56
N GLY A 28 -2.27 -1.96 5.61
CA GLY A 28 -1.77 -3.31 5.29
C GLY A 28 -2.17 -3.79 3.90
N ILE A 29 -1.95 -2.97 2.87
CA ILE A 29 -2.28 -3.35 1.50
C ILE A 29 -1.13 -4.16 0.89
N ASP A 30 -1.45 -5.38 0.48
CA ASP A 30 -0.57 -6.27 -0.27
C ASP A 30 -1.04 -6.39 -1.72
N LEU A 31 -0.11 -6.28 -2.68
CA LEU A 31 -0.40 -6.43 -4.11
C LEU A 31 0.75 -7.12 -4.81
N THR A 32 0.45 -8.12 -5.64
CA THR A 32 1.40 -8.66 -6.61
C THR A 32 0.80 -8.57 -8.01
N MET A 33 1.51 -7.89 -8.91
CA MET A 33 1.11 -7.73 -10.31
C MET A 33 2.09 -8.49 -11.19
N ASN A 34 1.55 -9.31 -12.09
CA ASN A 34 2.33 -10.12 -13.03
C ASN A 34 2.24 -9.52 -14.44
N HIS A 35 3.16 -9.91 -15.32
CA HIS A 35 3.02 -9.67 -16.76
C HIS A 35 1.71 -10.30 -17.29
N GLY A 36 1.01 -9.56 -18.16
CA GLY A 36 -0.16 -10.04 -18.91
C GLY A 36 0.22 -10.76 -20.19
#